data_AF-R7YVZ6-F1
#
_entry.id   AF-R7YVZ6-F1
#
_cell.length_a   1.000
_cell.length_b   1.000
_cell.length_c   1.000
_cell.angle_alpha   90.00
_cell.angle_beta   90.00
_cell.angle_gamma   90.00
#
_symmetry.space_group_name_H-M   'P 1'
#
loop_
_entity.id
_entity.type
_entity.pdbx_description
1 polymer ?
#
loop_
_entity_poly.entity_id
_entity_poly.type
_entity_poly.pdbx_seq_one_letter_code
_entity_poly.pdbx_strand_id
1 'polypeptide(L)'
;MLTLSSHVYSHAPQEHIPPENPWNLPYAEIEKLVQFSEALNLQDEITPVQAWQNLKSHIKSEFLHDAVLRELKRDLARLVICYGFGAVLNVTQFWDSVKRVVGSRNLRHGTELHQ
;
A
#
# COMPACT_ATOMS: atom_id res chain seq x y z
N MET A 1 -2.51 -20.35 21.11
CA MET A 1 -3.37 -20.87 20.02
C MET A 1 -3.81 -19.66 19.19
N LEU A 2 -3.14 -19.38 18.05
CA LEU A 2 -3.41 -18.21 17.20
C LEU A 2 -3.70 -18.69 15.78
N THR A 3 -4.98 -18.92 15.45
CA THR A 3 -5.41 -19.24 14.08
C THR A 3 -6.42 -18.19 13.64
N LEU A 4 -5.96 -17.02 13.19
CA LEU A 4 -6.84 -15.99 12.63
C LEU A 4 -6.43 -15.49 11.23
N SER A 5 -5.55 -16.19 10.52
CA SER A 5 -5.06 -15.72 9.20
C SER A 5 -5.36 -16.65 8.02
N SER A 6 -6.29 -17.60 8.16
CA SER A 6 -6.61 -18.54 7.07
C SER A 6 -7.24 -17.87 5.84
N HIS A 7 -8.12 -16.88 6.04
CA HIS A 7 -8.87 -16.29 4.94
C HIS A 7 -8.06 -15.30 4.08
N VAL A 8 -6.99 -14.73 4.63
CA VAL A 8 -6.07 -13.85 3.88
C VAL A 8 -5.14 -14.66 2.99
N TYR A 9 -4.79 -15.88 3.40
CA TYR A 9 -3.85 -16.74 2.67
C TYR A 9 -4.43 -17.33 1.38
N SER A 10 -5.76 -17.51 1.30
CA SER A 10 -6.41 -18.16 0.15
C SER A 10 -6.25 -17.42 -1.19
N HIS A 11 -5.91 -16.13 -1.15
CA HIS A 11 -5.73 -15.30 -2.33
C HIS A 11 -4.27 -14.85 -2.56
N ALA A 12 -3.32 -15.35 -1.74
CA ALA A 12 -1.91 -15.10 -1.98
C ALA A 12 -1.43 -15.93 -3.20
N PRO A 13 -0.57 -15.38 -4.07
CA PRO A 13 0.13 -16.19 -5.07
C PRO A 13 0.76 -17.39 -4.37
N GLN A 14 0.46 -18.60 -4.84
CA GLN A 14 1.09 -19.83 -4.36
C GLN A 14 2.52 -19.89 -4.93
N GLU A 15 3.35 -18.91 -4.58
CA GLU A 15 4.78 -19.03 -4.80
C GLU A 15 5.32 -20.02 -3.78
N HIS A 16 6.10 -20.97 -4.29
CA HIS A 16 6.76 -22.01 -3.54
C HIS A 16 7.71 -21.34 -2.54
N ILE A 17 7.26 -21.07 -1.31
CA ILE A 17 8.12 -20.50 -0.25
C ILE A 17 9.24 -21.52 -0.05
N PRO A 18 10.49 -21.21 -0.42
CA PRO A 18 11.58 -22.15 -0.26
C PRO A 18 11.71 -22.52 1.22
N PRO A 19 12.05 -23.78 1.54
CA PRO A 19 12.26 -24.19 2.92
C PRO A 19 13.36 -23.32 3.50
N GLU A 20 12.98 -22.50 4.50
CA GLU A 20 13.85 -21.79 5.43
C GLU A 20 15.16 -21.29 4.81
N ASN A 21 15.12 -20.15 4.12
CA ASN A 21 16.27 -19.27 4.19
C ASN A 21 16.15 -18.62 5.58
N PRO A 22 16.89 -19.05 6.63
CA PRO A 22 16.97 -18.24 7.83
C PRO A 22 17.39 -16.86 7.34
N TRP A 23 16.69 -15.82 7.78
CA TRP A 23 17.09 -14.44 7.52
C TRP A 23 18.45 -14.21 8.22
N ASN A 24 19.52 -14.77 7.64
CA ASN A 24 20.91 -14.56 7.99
C ASN A 24 21.29 -13.24 7.37
N LEU A 25 20.76 -12.17 7.96
CA LEU A 25 21.10 -10.81 7.58
C LEU A 25 22.38 -10.45 8.35
N PRO A 26 23.56 -10.43 7.71
CA PRO A 26 24.78 -10.02 8.40
C PRO A 26 24.61 -8.61 8.95
N TYR A 27 25.25 -8.30 10.08
CA TYR A 27 25.13 -6.99 10.75
C TYR A 27 25.34 -5.80 9.80
N ALA A 28 26.29 -5.93 8.85
CA ALA A 28 26.55 -4.93 7.82
C ALA A 28 25.34 -4.64 6.90
N GLU A 29 24.45 -5.61 6.67
CA GLU A 29 23.22 -5.39 5.92
C GLU A 29 22.14 -4.68 6.75
N ILE A 30 22.15 -4.81 8.09
CA ILE A 30 21.29 -4.01 8.98
C ILE A 30 21.72 -2.55 8.96
N GLU A 31 23.02 -2.25 9.08
CA GLU A 31 23.53 -0.88 8.96
C GLU A 31 23.16 -0.25 7.61
N LYS A 32 23.24 -1.05 6.53
CA LYS A 32 22.82 -0.60 5.20
C LYS A 32 21.33 -0.29 5.12
N LEU A 33 20.47 -1.11 5.74
CA LEU A 33 19.03 -0.82 5.85
C LEU A 33 18.76 0.44 6.67
N VAL A 34 19.50 0.67 7.76
CA VAL A 34 19.39 1.87 8.60
C VAL A 34 19.80 3.11 7.80
N GLN A 35 20.95 3.07 7.12
CA GLN A 35 21.41 4.16 6.25
C GLN A 35 20.41 4.46 5.13
N PHE A 36 19.81 3.43 4.53
CA PHE A 36 18.74 3.63 3.55
C PHE A 36 17.47 4.21 4.18
N SER A 37 17.10 3.75 5.38
CA SER A 37 15.94 4.26 6.14
C SER A 37 16.04 5.77 6.37
N GLU A 38 17.25 6.27 6.67
CA GLU A 38 17.54 7.68 6.90
C GLU A 38 17.59 8.50 5.61
N ALA A 39 17.97 7.88 4.49
CA ALA A 39 18.05 8.52 3.17
C ALA A 39 16.70 8.57 2.44
N LEU A 40 15.64 7.95 2.98
CA LEU A 40 14.31 7.96 2.38
C LEU A 40 13.64 9.33 2.52
N ASN A 41 13.58 10.05 1.40
CA ASN A 41 12.71 11.22 1.29
C ASN A 41 11.29 10.80 0.89
N LEU A 42 10.45 10.45 1.88
CA LEU A 42 9.06 10.02 1.67
C LEU A 42 8.04 11.18 1.66
N GLN A 43 8.47 12.44 1.49
CA GLN A 43 7.60 13.62 1.61
C GLN A 43 6.34 13.53 0.73
N ASP A 44 6.48 13.02 -0.50
CA ASP A 44 5.39 12.91 -1.46
C ASP A 44 4.90 11.46 -1.68
N GLU A 45 5.28 10.55 -0.78
CA GLU A 45 5.03 9.11 -0.91
C GLU A 45 4.21 8.55 0.25
N ILE A 46 3.31 7.63 -0.08
CA ILE A 46 2.54 6.87 0.91
C ILE A 46 2.71 5.38 0.69
N THR A 47 2.75 4.63 1.78
CA THR A 47 2.77 3.16 1.72
C THR A 47 1.40 2.60 1.35
N PRO A 48 1.31 1.38 0.78
CA PRO A 48 0.04 0.73 0.47
C PRO A 48 -0.93 0.63 1.66
N VAL A 49 -0.43 0.45 2.88
CA VAL A 49 -1.27 0.42 4.09
C VAL A 49 -1.85 1.81 4.42
N GLN A 50 -1.06 2.88 4.27
CA GLN A 50 -1.54 4.26 4.40
C GLN A 50 -2.55 4.60 3.30
N ALA A 51 -2.31 4.15 2.06
CA ALA A 51 -3.27 4.30 0.95
C ALA A 51 -4.63 3.66 1.28
N TRP A 52 -4.64 2.44 1.83
CA TRP A 52 -5.87 1.78 2.27
C TRP A 52 -6.58 2.54 3.40
N GLN A 53 -5.83 3.05 4.38
CA GLN A 53 -6.38 3.91 5.43
C GLN A 53 -7.02 5.17 4.84
N ASN A 54 -6.35 5.83 3.90
CA ASN A 54 -6.86 7.00 3.20
C ASN A 54 -8.17 6.70 2.44
N LEU A 55 -8.26 5.58 1.73
CA LEU A 55 -9.48 5.14 1.06
C LEU A 55 -10.65 5.00 2.04
N LYS A 56 -10.44 4.28 3.15
CA LYS A 56 -11.48 4.08 4.18
C LYS A 56 -11.94 5.38 4.84
N SER A 57 -11.01 6.32 5.07
CA SER A 57 -11.32 7.59 5.72
C SER A 57 -12.10 8.52 4.80
N HIS A 58 -11.75 8.57 3.51
CA HIS A 58 -12.23 9.59 2.58
C HIS A 58 -13.30 9.10 1.59
N ILE A 59 -13.54 7.80 1.46
CA ILE A 59 -14.61 7.27 0.58
C ILE A 59 -15.79 6.85 1.45
N LYS A 60 -17.02 7.22 1.05
CA LYS A 60 -18.21 6.71 1.74
C LYS A 60 -18.32 5.20 1.51
N SER A 61 -18.63 4.45 2.57
CA SER A 61 -18.64 2.98 2.57
C SER A 61 -19.47 2.36 1.43
N GLU A 62 -20.56 3.02 1.02
CA GLU A 62 -21.44 2.60 -0.07
C GLU A 62 -20.76 2.55 -1.46
N PHE A 63 -19.65 3.27 -1.66
CA PHE A 63 -18.89 3.27 -2.91
C PHE A 63 -17.67 2.33 -2.89
N LEU A 64 -17.34 1.72 -1.75
CA LEU A 64 -16.30 0.70 -1.64
C LEU A 64 -16.85 -0.69 -1.95
N HIS A 65 -17.45 -0.84 -3.12
CA HIS A 65 -17.93 -2.13 -3.60
C HIS A 65 -16.89 -2.84 -4.47
N ASP A 66 -17.07 -4.14 -4.62
CA ASP A 66 -16.16 -5.08 -5.29
C ASP A 66 -15.63 -4.60 -6.65
N ALA A 67 -16.49 -4.06 -7.51
CA ALA A 67 -16.08 -3.55 -8.82
C ALA A 67 -15.14 -2.35 -8.72
N VAL A 68 -15.44 -1.37 -7.84
CA VAL A 68 -14.58 -0.21 -7.59
C VAL A 68 -13.25 -0.64 -6.99
N LEU A 69 -13.26 -1.57 -6.04
CA LEU A 69 -12.03 -2.09 -5.42
C LEU A 69 -11.13 -2.82 -6.43
N ARG A 70 -11.71 -3.61 -7.34
CA ARG A 70 -10.95 -4.28 -8.41
C ARG A 70 -10.32 -3.28 -9.37
N GLU A 71 -11.05 -2.22 -9.72
CA GLU A 71 -10.54 -1.16 -10.59
C GLU A 71 -9.44 -0.35 -9.91
N LEU A 72 -9.65 0.08 -8.65
CA LEU A 72 -8.62 0.73 -7.84
C LEU A 72 -7.38 -0.14 -7.71
N LYS A 73 -7.52 -1.44 -7.42
CA LYS A 73 -6.39 -2.38 -7.34
C LYS A 73 -5.60 -2.39 -8.65
N ARG A 74 -6.28 -2.51 -9.80
CA ARG A 74 -5.63 -2.54 -11.12
C ARG A 74 -4.84 -1.26 -11.40
N ASP A 75 -5.42 -0.11 -11.04
CA ASP A 75 -4.84 1.17 -11.39
C ASP A 75 -3.72 1.57 -10.42
N LEU A 76 -3.92 1.34 -9.11
CA LEU A 76 -2.90 1.60 -8.09
C LEU A 76 -1.70 0.65 -8.21
N ALA A 77 -1.89 -0.60 -8.62
CA ALA A 77 -0.78 -1.54 -8.82
C ALA A 77 0.27 -1.04 -9.84
N ARG A 78 -0.13 -0.18 -10.78
CA ARG A 78 0.77 0.43 -11.78
C ARG A 78 1.56 1.61 -11.23
N LEU A 79 1.16 2.16 -10.09
CA LEU A 79 1.77 3.30 -9.44
C LEU A 79 2.73 2.89 -8.31
N VAL A 80 2.74 1.59 -7.96
CA VAL A 80 3.57 1.07 -6.88
C VAL A 80 5.03 1.05 -7.32
N ILE A 81 5.88 1.69 -6.52
CA ILE A 81 7.34 1.57 -6.61
C ILE A 81 7.78 0.65 -5.47
N CYS A 82 8.49 -0.42 -5.81
CA CYS A 82 9.06 -1.36 -4.85
C CYS A 82 10.51 -0.99 -4.54
N TYR A 83 10.81 -0.85 -3.26
CA TYR A 83 12.16 -0.77 -2.71
C TYR A 83 12.53 -2.10 -2.07
N GLY A 84 13.82 -2.32 -1.80
CA GLY A 84 14.30 -3.54 -1.14
C GLY A 84 13.73 -3.81 0.26
N PHE A 85 13.06 -2.81 0.86
CA PHE A 85 12.48 -2.86 2.20
C PHE A 85 10.98 -2.52 2.23
N GLY A 86 10.32 -2.39 1.07
CA GLY A 86 8.90 -2.07 1.06
C GLY A 86 8.40 -1.51 -0.27
N ALA A 87 7.24 -0.87 -0.23
CA ALA A 87 6.58 -0.31 -1.39
C ALA A 87 5.91 1.01 -1.07
N VAL A 88 5.83 1.89 -2.06
CA VAL A 88 5.24 3.23 -1.95
C VAL A 88 4.43 3.58 -3.19
N LEU A 89 3.60 4.61 -3.05
CA LEU A 89 2.89 5.27 -4.13
C LEU A 89 3.06 6.78 -3.98
N ASN A 90 3.24 7.50 -5.07
CA ASN A 90 3.19 8.96 -5.05
C ASN A 90 1.77 9.45 -4.67
N VAL A 91 1.68 10.40 -3.74
CA VAL A 91 0.41 10.89 -3.18
C VAL A 91 -0.49 11.52 -4.23
N THR A 92 0.05 12.34 -5.13
CA THR A 92 -0.72 13.00 -6.18
C THR A 92 -1.31 11.99 -7.15
N GLN A 93 -0.49 11.05 -7.63
CA GLN A 93 -0.93 9.99 -8.55
C GLN A 93 -1.95 9.06 -7.90
N PHE A 94 -1.80 8.76 -6.60
CA PHE A 94 -2.79 8.02 -5.83
C PHE A 94 -4.15 8.73 -5.87
N TRP A 95 -4.21 10.01 -5.49
CA TRP A 95 -5.47 10.77 -5.46
C TRP A 95 -6.08 10.97 -6.84
N ASP A 96 -5.28 11.13 -7.88
CA ASP A 96 -5.75 11.22 -9.26
C ASP A 96 -6.40 9.91 -9.72
N SER A 97 -5.79 8.77 -9.38
CA SER A 97 -6.38 7.46 -9.63
C SER A 97 -7.70 7.28 -8.88
N VAL A 98 -7.75 7.66 -7.60
CA VAL A 98 -8.97 7.58 -6.78
C VAL A 98 -10.08 8.46 -7.32
N LYS A 99 -9.80 9.72 -7.66
CA LYS A 99 -10.80 10.65 -8.24
C LYS A 99 -11.36 10.12 -9.56
N ARG A 100 -10.52 9.49 -10.39
CA ARG A 100 -10.94 8.91 -11.67
C ARG A 100 -11.87 7.70 -11.50
N VAL A 101 -11.57 6.80 -10.56
CA VAL A 101 -12.36 5.57 -10.36
C VAL A 101 -13.62 5.81 -9.53
N VAL A 102 -13.50 6.57 -8.44
CA VAL A 102 -14.59 6.77 -7.46
C VAL A 102 -15.46 7.98 -7.81
N GLY A 103 -14.91 8.96 -8.53
CA GLY A 103 -15.56 10.23 -8.83
C GLY A 103 -15.49 11.22 -7.67
N SER A 104 -15.11 12.47 -7.96
CA SER A 104 -14.87 13.50 -6.93
C SER A 104 -16.06 13.78 -6.00
N ARG A 105 -17.29 13.54 -6.46
CA ARG A 105 -18.54 13.76 -5.69
C ARG A 105 -18.76 12.72 -4.58
N ASN A 106 -18.08 11.57 -4.67
CA ASN A 106 -18.23 10.45 -3.74
C ASN A 106 -17.15 10.46 -2.64
N LEU A 107 -16.21 11.40 -2.72
CA LEU A 107 -15.25 11.69 -1.67
C LEU A 107 -15.91 12.49 -0.55
N ARG A 108 -15.62 12.12 0.69
CA ARG A 108 -15.99 12.87 1.89
C ARG A 108 -15.28 14.23 1.82
N HIS A 109 -16.06 15.30 1.89
CA HIS A 109 -15.51 16.65 1.94
C HIS A 109 -14.95 16.90 3.34
N GLY A 110 -13.65 17.20 3.41
CA GLY A 110 -12.97 17.61 4.64
C GLY A 110 -11.97 16.58 5.16
N THR A 111 -10.74 16.68 4.67
CA THR A 111 -9.60 17.17 5.46
C THR A 111 -8.57 17.68 4.46
N GLU A 112 -8.06 18.88 4.70
CA GLU A 112 -7.07 19.54 3.86
C GLU A 112 -5.88 18.60 3.59
N LEU A 113 -5.54 18.45 2.32
CA LEU A 113 -4.23 17.94 1.91
C LEU A 113 -3.22 18.97 2.41
N HIS A 114 -2.71 18.80 3.64
CA HIS A 114 -1.54 19.54 4.06
C HIS A 114 -0.37 19.07 3.20
N GLN A 115 0.08 20.04 2.39
CA GLN A 115 1.37 20.07 1.70
C GLN A 115 2.52 19.77 2.65
#